data_AF-A0A074TH15-F1
#
_entry.id   AF-A0A074TH15-F1
#
_cell.length_a   1.000
_cell.length_b   1.000
_cell.length_c   1.000
_cell.angle_alpha   90.00
_cell.angle_beta   90.00
_cell.angle_gamma   90.00
#
_symmetry.space_group_name_H-M   'P 1'
#
loop_
_entity.id
_entity.type
_entity.pdbx_description
1 polymer ?
#
loop_
_entity_poly.entity_id
_entity_poly.type
_entity_poly.pdbx_seq_one_letter_code
_entity_poly.pdbx_strand_id
1 'polypeptide(L)'
;MRLWMILPLVLAGCAAGARAPSWPDQVTIHRTDMRVSFNDGTVCRADIAQAPSGKLQGCRWPMAYTVRDYKPSVIGRAGALSEIFEPYAKITLSAPSGMTWHFETPPPIPATDHGEGTLNMP
;
A
#
# COMPACT_ATOMS: atom_id res chain seq x y z
N MET A 1 -25.80 -37.69 40.93
CA MET A 1 -26.64 -36.79 40.12
C MET A 1 -25.74 -35.88 39.29
N ARG A 2 -25.71 -36.10 37.96
CA ARG A 2 -25.43 -35.15 36.86
C ARG A 2 -24.59 -33.90 37.17
N LEU A 3 -23.28 -33.93 36.89
CA LEU A 3 -22.52 -32.68 36.63
C LEU A 3 -21.28 -32.89 35.74
N TRP A 4 -21.37 -33.75 34.71
CA TRP A 4 -20.24 -34.11 33.83
C TRP A 4 -20.60 -33.97 32.34
N MET A 5 -21.20 -32.84 31.95
CA MET A 5 -21.69 -32.66 30.57
C MET A 5 -21.65 -31.20 30.07
N ILE A 6 -20.64 -30.40 30.45
CA ILE A 6 -20.48 -29.02 29.92
C ILE A 6 -19.02 -28.72 29.55
N LEU A 7 -18.26 -29.68 28.98
CA LEU A 7 -16.84 -29.48 28.68
C LEU A 7 -16.43 -29.38 27.19
N PRO A 8 -17.18 -29.78 26.14
CA PRO A 8 -16.60 -29.73 24.80
C PRO A 8 -16.85 -28.43 24.02
N LEU A 9 -17.63 -27.46 24.53
CA LEU A 9 -18.09 -26.33 23.70
C LEU A 9 -17.14 -25.11 23.64
N VAL A 10 -16.06 -25.08 24.43
CA VAL A 10 -15.18 -23.89 24.50
C VAL A 10 -14.04 -23.93 23.46
N LEU A 11 -13.78 -25.08 22.81
CA LEU A 11 -12.67 -25.21 21.86
C LEU A 11 -12.98 -24.79 20.41
N ALA A 12 -14.24 -24.51 20.04
CA ALA A 12 -14.60 -24.16 18.66
C ALA A 12 -14.36 -22.66 18.30
N GLY A 13 -13.95 -21.82 19.27
CA GLY A 13 -13.87 -20.37 19.09
C GLY A 13 -12.61 -19.81 18.44
N CYS A 14 -11.51 -20.58 18.35
CA CYS A 14 -10.21 -20.02 17.94
C CYS A 14 -9.94 -20.00 16.42
N ALA A 15 -10.83 -20.49 15.57
CA ALA A 15 -10.56 -20.59 14.13
C ALA A 15 -11.13 -19.42 13.28
N ALA A 16 -11.99 -18.56 13.85
CA ALA A 16 -12.66 -17.50 13.08
C ALA A 16 -11.76 -16.33 12.63
N GLY A 17 -10.49 -16.30 13.05
CA GLY A 17 -9.57 -15.19 12.81
C GLY A 17 -8.37 -15.47 11.90
N ALA A 18 -8.09 -16.73 11.56
CA ALA A 18 -6.91 -17.10 10.78
C ALA A 18 -7.18 -16.95 9.27
N ARG A 19 -7.41 -15.72 8.82
CA ARG A 19 -7.43 -15.41 7.38
C ARG A 19 -6.00 -15.41 6.87
N ALA A 20 -5.79 -15.97 5.68
CA ALA A 20 -4.48 -15.93 5.03
C ALA A 20 -3.99 -14.47 4.93
N PRO A 21 -2.71 -14.20 5.25
CA PRO A 21 -2.18 -12.85 5.17
C PRO A 21 -2.19 -12.36 3.73
N SER A 22 -2.82 -11.21 3.48
CA SER A 22 -2.70 -10.48 2.20
C SER A 22 -1.36 -9.75 2.13
N TRP A 23 -0.85 -9.53 0.93
CA TRP A 23 0.34 -8.72 0.69
C TRP A 23 0.00 -7.45 -0.08
N PRO A 24 0.76 -6.36 0.12
CA PRO A 24 0.59 -5.14 -0.65
C PRO A 24 0.97 -5.37 -2.11
N ASP A 25 0.18 -4.82 -3.01
CA ASP A 25 0.31 -4.99 -4.46
C ASP A 25 0.77 -3.68 -5.13
N GLN A 26 0.17 -2.55 -4.76
CA GLN A 26 0.51 -1.25 -5.31
C GLN A 26 0.47 -0.14 -4.24
N VAL A 27 1.35 0.84 -4.38
CA VAL A 27 1.38 2.06 -3.56
C VAL A 27 1.31 3.27 -4.49
N THR A 28 0.36 4.16 -4.22
CA THR A 28 0.16 5.43 -4.94
C THR A 28 0.17 6.57 -3.94
N ILE A 29 0.69 7.73 -4.34
CA ILE A 29 0.73 8.92 -3.48
C ILE A 29 0.04 10.05 -4.22
N HIS A 30 -1.02 10.58 -3.62
CA HIS A 30 -1.71 11.75 -4.13
C HIS A 30 -1.63 12.89 -3.13
N ARG A 31 -0.85 13.93 -3.46
CA ARG A 31 -0.47 15.02 -2.54
C ARG A 31 0.23 14.47 -1.29
N THR A 32 -0.51 14.22 -0.21
CA THR A 32 0.00 13.65 1.04
C THR A 32 -0.79 12.43 1.51
N ASP A 33 -1.78 11.98 0.72
CA ASP A 33 -2.52 10.75 0.97
C ASP A 33 -1.77 9.61 0.29
N MET A 34 -1.19 8.71 1.09
CA MET A 34 -0.60 7.47 0.61
C MET A 34 -1.67 6.39 0.62
N ARG A 35 -1.90 5.78 -0.55
CA ARG A 35 -2.86 4.70 -0.74
C ARG A 35 -2.12 3.41 -1.08
N VAL A 36 -2.38 2.37 -0.29
CA VAL A 36 -1.83 1.01 -0.45
C VAL A 36 -2.96 0.06 -0.81
N SER A 37 -2.91 -0.55 -1.99
CA SER A 37 -3.82 -1.65 -2.36
C SER A 37 -3.18 -2.99 -2.07
N PHE A 38 -4.01 -3.94 -1.67
CA PHE A 38 -3.63 -5.32 -1.38
C PHE A 38 -4.16 -6.26 -2.46
N ASN A 39 -3.54 -7.41 -2.58
CA ASN A 39 -3.95 -8.46 -3.52
C ASN A 39 -5.37 -9.00 -3.29
N ASP A 40 -5.95 -8.77 -2.12
CA ASP A 40 -7.34 -9.14 -1.79
C ASP A 40 -8.35 -8.02 -2.08
N GLY A 41 -7.92 -6.92 -2.71
CA GLY A 41 -8.74 -5.75 -3.03
C GLY A 41 -8.92 -4.78 -1.86
N THR A 42 -8.38 -5.08 -0.68
CA THR A 42 -8.38 -4.13 0.45
C THR A 42 -7.54 -2.91 0.07
N VAL A 43 -8.02 -1.73 0.48
CA VAL A 43 -7.27 -0.48 0.31
C VAL A 43 -7.07 0.18 1.66
N CYS A 44 -5.82 0.54 1.92
CA CYS A 44 -5.35 1.21 3.11
C CYS A 44 -4.86 2.61 2.79
N ARG A 45 -5.01 3.51 3.75
CA ARG A 45 -4.56 4.90 3.61
C ARG A 45 -3.72 5.34 4.80
N ALA A 46 -2.82 6.27 4.53
CA ALA A 46 -2.05 6.98 5.55
C ALA A 46 -1.77 8.42 5.09
N ASP A 47 -1.86 9.36 6.01
CA ASP A 47 -1.42 10.74 5.77
C ASP A 47 0.08 10.86 6.05
N ILE A 48 0.86 11.10 5.00
CA ILE A 48 2.32 11.24 5.08
C ILE A 48 2.75 12.69 5.33
N ALA A 49 1.81 13.65 5.40
CA ALA A 49 2.11 15.05 5.73
C ALA A 49 2.65 15.20 7.16
N GLN A 50 2.10 14.41 8.09
CA GLN A 50 2.37 14.53 9.52
C GLN A 50 3.62 13.74 9.94
N ALA A 51 3.85 12.58 9.30
CA ALA A 51 5.00 11.74 9.60
C ALA A 51 5.41 10.90 8.38
N PRO A 52 6.70 10.88 8.00
CA PRO A 52 7.22 10.04 6.92
C PRO A 52 7.27 8.56 7.32
N SER A 53 6.96 8.21 8.57
CA SER A 53 6.84 6.83 9.03
C SER A 53 5.68 6.69 10.02
N GLY A 54 5.09 5.50 10.07
CA GLY A 54 3.92 5.27 10.92
C GLY A 54 3.32 3.90 10.72
N LYS A 55 2.03 3.76 11.05
CA LYS A 55 1.24 2.57 10.78
C LYS A 55 0.03 2.94 9.92
N LEU A 56 -0.35 2.05 9.02
CA LEU A 56 -1.58 2.18 8.25
C LEU A 56 -2.77 2.21 9.22
N GLN A 57 -3.59 3.27 9.15
CA GLN A 57 -4.72 3.47 10.05
C GLN A 57 -6.02 2.92 9.45
N GLY A 58 -6.93 2.44 10.30
CA GLY A 58 -8.25 1.95 9.85
C GLY A 58 -8.18 0.72 8.94
N CYS A 59 -7.06 0.01 8.95
CA CYS A 59 -6.76 -1.05 8.01
C CYS A 59 -7.04 -2.43 8.55
N ARG A 60 -7.66 -3.25 7.71
CA ARG A 60 -7.80 -4.69 7.96
C ARG A 60 -6.44 -5.39 8.13
N TRP A 61 -5.43 -4.90 7.40
CA TRP A 61 -4.06 -5.41 7.41
C TRP A 61 -3.11 -4.32 7.94
N PRO A 62 -2.91 -4.25 9.28
CA PRO A 62 -2.05 -3.22 9.85
C PRO A 62 -0.59 -3.48 9.48
N MET A 63 0.03 -2.52 8.79
CA MET A 63 1.45 -2.54 8.44
C MET A 63 2.13 -1.25 8.90
N ALA A 64 3.40 -1.34 9.27
CA ALA A 64 4.23 -0.16 9.44
C ALA A 64 4.69 0.33 8.07
N TYR A 65 4.81 1.65 7.91
CA TYR A 65 5.31 2.25 6.68
C TYR A 65 6.47 3.19 6.97
N THR A 66 7.36 3.34 6.01
CA THR A 66 8.42 4.36 5.98
C THR A 66 8.52 4.91 4.57
N VAL A 67 8.53 6.23 4.45
CA VAL A 67 8.64 7.00 3.22
C VAL A 67 9.99 7.69 3.22
N ARG A 68 10.74 7.53 2.14
CA ARG A 68 12.06 8.14 1.91
C ARG A 68 12.10 8.83 0.57
N ASP A 69 13.06 9.72 0.40
CA ASP A 69 13.32 10.44 -0.85
C ASP A 69 12.07 11.17 -1.41
N TYR A 70 11.17 11.63 -0.52
CA TYR A 70 9.93 12.28 -0.91
C TYR A 70 10.20 13.60 -1.64
N LYS A 71 9.85 13.66 -2.93
CA LYS A 71 9.93 14.86 -3.77
C LYS A 71 8.53 15.22 -4.24
N PRO A 72 7.94 16.31 -3.72
CA PRO A 72 6.63 16.77 -4.18
C PRO A 72 6.68 17.18 -5.65
N SER A 73 5.63 16.88 -6.42
CA SER A 73 5.54 17.31 -7.81
C SER A 73 5.31 18.84 -7.86
N VAL A 74 6.36 19.57 -8.23
CA VAL A 74 6.30 21.05 -8.36
C VAL A 74 5.65 21.48 -9.68
N ILE A 75 5.73 20.65 -10.71
CA ILE A 75 5.20 20.91 -12.06
C ILE A 75 3.66 20.85 -12.07
N GLY A 76 3.06 20.12 -11.13
CA GLY A 76 1.60 20.03 -10.95
C GLY A 76 0.95 21.25 -10.28
N ARG A 77 1.70 22.25 -9.82
CA ARG A 77 1.12 23.42 -9.14
C ARG A 77 0.47 24.47 -10.05
N ALA A 78 0.66 24.38 -11.38
CA ALA A 78 0.33 25.46 -12.31
C ALA A 78 -0.77 25.15 -13.36
N GLY A 79 -1.48 24.02 -13.30
CA GLY A 79 -2.57 23.77 -14.26
C GLY A 79 -3.12 22.35 -14.23
N ALA A 80 -4.08 22.07 -15.14
CA ALA A 80 -4.90 20.85 -15.27
C ALA A 80 -4.15 19.49 -15.40
N LEU A 81 -2.83 19.48 -15.27
CA LEU A 81 -1.97 18.29 -15.34
C LEU A 81 -1.49 17.83 -13.94
N SER A 82 -1.97 18.45 -12.85
CA SER A 82 -1.63 18.10 -11.47
C SER A 82 -1.88 16.63 -11.14
N GLU A 83 -2.90 16.03 -11.75
CA GLU A 83 -3.34 14.66 -11.49
C GLU A 83 -2.44 13.59 -12.14
N ILE A 84 -1.54 14.01 -13.05
CA ILE A 84 -0.69 13.10 -13.84
C ILE A 84 0.69 12.92 -13.18
N PHE A 85 1.09 13.84 -12.29
CA PHE A 85 2.41 13.83 -11.66
C PHE A 85 2.30 13.44 -10.18
N GLU A 86 2.30 12.13 -9.92
CA GLU A 86 2.46 11.61 -8.55
C GLU A 86 3.83 12.04 -7.97
N PRO A 87 3.90 12.42 -6.68
CA PRO A 87 5.16 12.71 -6.01
C PRO A 87 6.12 11.53 -6.09
N TYR A 88 7.41 11.83 -6.24
CA TYR A 88 8.42 10.77 -6.18
C TYR A 88 8.65 10.36 -4.72
N ALA A 89 8.64 9.07 -4.43
CA ALA A 89 9.00 8.56 -3.11
C ALA A 89 9.40 7.08 -3.16
N LYS A 90 10.23 6.68 -2.19
CA LYS A 90 10.50 5.27 -1.89
C LYS A 90 9.75 4.88 -0.63
N ILE A 91 8.96 3.82 -0.70
CA ILE A 91 8.11 3.36 0.39
C ILE A 91 8.53 1.96 0.79
N THR A 92 8.75 1.78 2.09
CA THR A 92 8.91 0.46 2.70
C THR A 92 7.70 0.16 3.55
N LEU A 93 7.05 -0.98 3.29
CA LEU A 93 5.98 -1.52 4.12
C LEU A 93 6.51 -2.73 4.90
N SER A 94 6.23 -2.78 6.20
CA SER A 94 6.63 -3.88 7.08
C SER A 94 5.42 -4.50 7.76
N ALA A 95 5.21 -5.80 7.55
CA ALA A 95 4.20 -6.57 8.25
C ALA A 95 4.64 -6.90 9.69
N PRO A 96 3.70 -7.16 10.61
CA PRO A 96 4.00 -7.67 11.95
C PRO A 96 4.75 -9.02 11.93
N SER A 97 4.64 -9.78 10.84
CA SER A 97 5.39 -11.03 10.64
C SER A 97 6.88 -10.84 10.35
N GLY A 98 7.34 -9.59 10.13
CA GLY A 98 8.70 -9.27 9.73
C GLY A 98 8.93 -9.23 8.21
N MET A 99 7.93 -9.59 7.40
CA MET A 99 8.02 -9.41 5.94
C MET A 99 8.03 -7.94 5.56
N THR A 100 8.84 -7.60 4.55
CA THR A 100 8.98 -6.23 4.06
C THR A 100 8.82 -6.15 2.55
N TRP A 101 8.19 -5.07 2.08
CA TRP A 101 8.02 -4.77 0.67
C TRP A 101 8.53 -3.37 0.37
N HIS A 102 9.06 -3.18 -0.84
CA HIS A 102 9.59 -1.91 -1.30
C HIS A 102 8.84 -1.46 -2.56
N PHE A 103 8.46 -0.19 -2.56
CA PHE A 103 7.74 0.45 -3.66
C PHE A 103 8.42 1.76 -4.01
N GLU A 104 8.30 2.13 -5.28
CA GLU A 104 8.65 3.45 -5.76
C GLU A 104 7.42 4.07 -6.42
N THR A 105 7.19 5.35 -6.13
CA THR A 105 6.14 6.15 -6.74
C THR A 105 6.81 7.27 -7.52
N PRO A 106 6.34 7.63 -8.74
CA PRO A 106 5.50 6.81 -9.61
C PRO A 106 6.15 5.45 -9.93
N PRO A 107 5.38 4.42 -10.33
CA PRO A 107 5.95 3.14 -10.73
C PRO A 107 6.87 3.33 -11.94
N PRO A 108 7.99 2.59 -12.01
CA PRO A 108 8.91 2.68 -13.15
C PRO A 108 8.21 2.23 -14.44
N ILE A 109 8.42 2.99 -15.52
CA ILE A 109 7.92 2.63 -16.85
C ILE A 109 8.70 1.40 -17.32
N PRO A 110 8.02 0.29 -17.72
CA PRO A 110 8.70 -0.86 -18.30
C PRO A 110 9.50 -0.45 -19.53
N ALA A 111 10.77 -0.86 -19.61
CA ALA A 111 11.66 -0.49 -20.72
C ALA A 111 11.25 -1.09 -22.09
N THR A 112 10.18 -1.87 -22.15
CA THR A 112 9.72 -2.56 -23.36
C THR A 112 8.81 -1.70 -24.24
N ASP A 113 8.39 -0.52 -23.76
CA ASP A 113 7.51 0.42 -24.48
C ASP A 113 8.29 1.53 -25.23
N HIS A 114 9.52 1.25 -25.64
CA HIS A 114 10.20 2.06 -26.65
C HIS A 114 9.47 1.89 -27.97
N GLY A 115 8.42 2.69 -28.20
CA GLY A 115 7.72 2.72 -29.46
C GLY A 115 8.73 2.84 -30.60
N GLU A 116 8.67 1.90 -31.55
CA GLU A 116 9.30 1.97 -32.86
C GLU A 116 8.66 3.09 -33.71
N GLY A 117 8.46 4.27 -33.13
CA GLY A 117 7.98 5.45 -33.81
C GLY A 117 9.06 5.95 -34.76
N THR A 118 9.02 5.48 -36.00
CA THR A 118 9.78 6.10 -37.08
C THR A 118 9.20 7.50 -37.29
N LEU A 119 9.95 8.53 -36.88
CA LEU A 119 9.61 9.92 -37.20
C LEU A 119 9.77 10.10 -38.70
N ASN A 120 8.67 9.93 -39.45
CA ASN A 120 8.62 10.30 -40.85
C ASN A 120 8.40 11.81 -40.91
N MET A 121 9.49 12.56 -41.07
CA MET A 121 9.43 14.00 -41.30
C MET A 121 9.05 14.26 -42.77
N PRO A 122 8.11 15.17 -43.07
CA PRO A 122 7.80 15.59 -44.43
C PRO A 122 8.91 16.42 -45.08
#